data_AF-A0A843KQ36-F1
#
_entry.id   AF-A0A843KQ36-F1
#
_cell.length_a   1.000
_cell.length_b   1.000
_cell.length_c   1.000
_cell.angle_alpha   90.00
_cell.angle_beta   90.00
_cell.angle_gamma   90.00
#
_symmetry.space_group_name_H-M   'P 1'
#
loop_
_entity.id
_entity.type
_entity.pdbx_description
1 polymer ?
#
loop_
_entity_poly.entity_id
_entity_poly.type
_entity_poly.pdbx_seq_one_letter_code
_entity_poly.pdbx_strand_id
1 'polypeptide(L)'
;MADFVQKTVNKTAVRDLTIPIADATSFDNLIVGVIDDNPFECVGYTGSDGVAVPAVVRNREHYTAKVDFIDEDTGKRVGTVSLQSPTIAAFNANAAEVLANTALATAMGGVAERNFAGETYYCQLKCHDPSGDDYYVTFTRKTVRISSYQDDTIRNTVETWADGLPALA
;
A
#
# COMPACT_ATOMS: atom_id res chain seq x y z
N MET A 1 -41.69 -21.21 -4.21
CA MET A 1 -40.24 -21.36 -4.41
C MET A 1 -39.63 -20.01 -4.09
N ALA A 2 -38.76 -19.92 -3.09
CA ALA A 2 -38.12 -18.65 -2.76
C ALA A 2 -36.93 -18.47 -3.71
N ASP A 3 -37.02 -17.51 -4.62
CA ASP A 3 -35.92 -17.16 -5.52
C ASP A 3 -34.92 -16.26 -4.80
N PHE A 4 -33.65 -16.42 -5.15
CA PHE A 4 -32.59 -15.53 -4.68
C PHE A 4 -32.77 -14.15 -5.32
N VAL A 5 -32.88 -13.11 -4.48
CA VAL A 5 -32.90 -11.71 -4.93
C VAL A 5 -31.49 -11.14 -4.79
N GLN A 6 -30.92 -10.72 -5.92
CA GLN A 6 -29.65 -10.00 -5.95
C GLN A 6 -29.80 -8.66 -5.24
N LYS A 7 -28.90 -8.36 -4.29
CA LYS A 7 -28.92 -7.09 -3.55
C LYS A 7 -28.11 -6.00 -4.26
N THR A 8 -26.81 -6.21 -4.47
CA THR A 8 -25.90 -5.20 -5.03
C THR A 8 -24.80 -5.84 -5.90
N VAL A 9 -24.25 -5.05 -6.83
CA VAL A 9 -23.10 -5.44 -7.68
C VAL A 9 -21.92 -4.57 -7.33
N ASN A 10 -20.90 -5.18 -6.74
CA ASN A 10 -19.65 -4.50 -6.41
C ASN A 10 -18.69 -4.59 -7.60
N LYS A 11 -18.02 -3.48 -7.91
CA LYS A 11 -17.06 -3.36 -9.02
C LYS A 11 -15.62 -3.28 -8.49
N THR A 12 -14.67 -3.45 -9.39
CA THR A 12 -13.23 -3.29 -9.13
C THR A 12 -12.56 -2.71 -10.37
N ALA A 13 -11.68 -1.74 -10.15
CA ALA A 13 -10.86 -1.11 -11.18
C ALA A 13 -9.40 -1.07 -10.73
N VAL A 14 -8.48 -1.18 -11.68
CA VAL A 14 -7.04 -1.14 -11.44
C VAL A 14 -6.41 -0.17 -12.41
N ARG A 15 -5.57 0.73 -11.90
CA ARG A 15 -4.64 1.56 -12.66
C ARG A 15 -3.24 1.03 -12.42
N ASP A 16 -2.59 0.58 -13.49
CA ASP A 16 -1.17 0.27 -13.47
C ASP A 16 -0.37 1.56 -13.61
N LEU A 17 0.69 1.71 -12.82
CA LEU A 17 1.57 2.86 -12.84
C LEU A 17 2.70 2.62 -13.83
N THR A 18 2.93 3.60 -14.71
CA THR A 18 4.02 3.54 -15.70
C THR A 18 5.37 3.53 -15.00
N ILE A 19 5.49 4.33 -13.93
CA ILE A 19 6.68 4.44 -13.11
C ILE A 19 6.35 3.95 -11.70
N PRO A 20 7.02 2.91 -11.18
CA PRO A 20 6.81 2.47 -9.80
C PRO A 20 7.16 3.58 -8.80
N ILE A 21 6.37 3.70 -7.74
CA ILE A 21 6.66 4.63 -6.63
C ILE A 21 8.06 4.35 -6.09
N ALA A 22 8.89 5.39 -6.02
CA ALA A 22 10.34 5.24 -5.87
C ALA A 22 10.74 4.48 -4.60
N ASP A 23 10.23 4.93 -3.45
CA ASP A 23 10.62 4.47 -2.12
C ASP A 23 9.46 4.57 -1.11
N ALA A 24 9.69 4.03 0.08
CA ALA A 24 8.71 4.00 1.16
C ALA A 24 8.30 5.41 1.64
N THR A 25 9.19 6.40 1.55
CA THR A 25 8.88 7.79 1.94
C THR A 25 7.90 8.43 0.96
N SER A 26 8.16 8.29 -0.33
CA SER A 26 7.27 8.74 -1.40
C SER A 26 5.90 8.05 -1.33
N PHE A 27 5.91 6.75 -1.00
CA PHE A 27 4.69 6.00 -0.76
C PHE A 27 3.92 6.52 0.46
N ASP A 28 4.58 6.76 1.60
CA ASP A 28 3.90 7.28 2.79
C ASP A 28 3.32 8.68 2.57
N ASN A 29 4.07 9.57 1.92
CA ASN A 29 3.61 10.92 1.60
C ASN A 29 2.34 10.90 0.74
N LEU A 30 2.25 9.97 -0.21
CA LEU A 30 1.03 9.79 -1.01
C LEU A 30 -0.15 9.36 -0.13
N ILE A 31 0.04 8.39 0.76
CA ILE A 31 -1.03 7.90 1.63
C ILE A 31 -1.47 8.96 2.63
N VAL A 32 -0.53 9.65 3.26
CA VAL A 32 -0.81 10.76 4.18
C VAL A 32 -1.56 11.88 3.46
N GLY A 33 -1.13 12.26 2.25
CA GLY A 33 -1.84 13.26 1.44
C GLY A 33 -3.30 12.89 1.17
N VAL A 34 -3.58 11.62 0.85
CA VAL A 34 -4.97 11.16 0.66
C VAL A 34 -5.78 11.26 1.95
N ILE A 35 -5.19 10.90 3.09
CA ILE A 35 -5.88 10.93 4.39
C ILE A 35 -6.16 12.38 4.82
N ASP A 36 -5.18 13.27 4.67
CA ASP A 36 -5.24 14.65 5.16
C ASP A 36 -6.09 15.54 4.24
N ASP A 37 -5.92 15.44 2.92
CA ASP A 37 -6.64 16.29 1.96
C ASP A 37 -8.02 15.74 1.61
N ASN A 38 -8.28 14.45 1.88
CA ASN A 38 -9.51 13.75 1.54
C ASN A 38 -10.02 14.05 0.11
N PRO A 39 -9.20 13.81 -0.93
CA PRO A 39 -9.51 14.20 -2.31
C PRO A 39 -10.70 13.43 -2.91
N PHE A 40 -11.16 12.37 -2.23
CA PHE A 40 -12.30 11.56 -2.66
C PHE A 40 -13.61 12.00 -2.01
N GLU A 41 -13.59 13.06 -1.19
CA GLU A 41 -14.77 13.60 -0.50
C GLU A 41 -15.46 12.57 0.40
N CYS A 42 -14.70 11.64 0.96
CA CYS A 42 -15.21 10.65 1.91
C CYS A 42 -15.80 11.34 3.13
N VAL A 43 -16.80 10.73 3.76
CA VAL A 43 -17.45 11.28 4.95
C VAL A 43 -17.27 10.35 6.15
N GLY A 44 -16.97 10.93 7.31
CA GLY A 44 -16.93 10.17 8.55
C GLY A 44 -18.31 9.63 8.91
N TYR A 45 -18.36 8.48 9.58
CA TYR A 45 -19.61 7.88 10.04
C TYR A 45 -19.46 7.35 11.47
N THR A 46 -20.59 7.07 12.12
CA THR A 46 -20.57 6.42 13.44
C THR A 46 -20.73 4.92 13.24
N GLY A 47 -19.77 4.14 13.72
CA GLY A 47 -19.82 2.69 13.70
C GLY A 47 -20.99 2.13 14.50
N SER A 48 -21.33 0.86 14.27
CA SER A 48 -22.37 0.17 15.02
C SER A 48 -22.07 0.02 16.52
N ASP A 49 -20.81 0.20 16.89
CA ASP A 49 -20.30 0.26 18.27
C ASP A 49 -20.42 1.67 18.90
N GLY A 50 -20.92 2.66 18.15
CA GLY A 50 -21.03 4.05 18.59
C GLY A 50 -19.73 4.84 18.47
N VAL A 51 -18.68 4.27 17.87
CA VAL A 51 -17.38 4.94 17.72
C VAL A 51 -17.35 5.72 16.41
N ALA A 52 -16.86 6.97 16.46
CA ALA A 52 -16.67 7.78 15.27
C ALA A 52 -15.53 7.22 14.42
N VAL A 53 -15.84 6.91 13.16
CA VAL A 53 -14.88 6.47 12.14
C VAL A 53 -14.55 7.68 11.25
N PRO A 54 -13.26 8.02 11.06
CA PRO A 54 -12.84 9.08 10.14
C PRO A 54 -13.29 8.82 8.70
N ALA A 55 -13.29 9.88 7.88
CA ALA A 55 -13.65 9.82 6.47
C ALA A 55 -12.77 8.84 5.67
N VAL A 56 -11.45 8.90 5.88
CA VAL A 56 -10.47 8.00 5.27
C VAL A 56 -9.69 7.31 6.37
N VAL A 57 -9.61 5.98 6.33
CA VAL A 57 -8.94 5.18 7.36
C VAL A 57 -7.98 4.17 6.73
N ARG A 58 -6.79 4.02 7.32
CA ARG A 58 -5.89 2.90 7.00
C ARG A 58 -6.51 1.59 7.49
N ASN A 59 -7.04 0.79 6.58
CA ASN A 59 -7.69 -0.49 6.90
C ASN A 59 -6.67 -1.61 7.08
N ARG A 60 -5.71 -1.70 6.14
CA ARG A 60 -4.66 -2.73 6.16
C ARG A 60 -3.41 -2.22 5.49
N GLU A 61 -2.27 -2.43 6.13
CA GLU A 61 -0.97 -2.14 5.54
C GLU A 61 0.04 -3.23 5.85
N HIS A 62 1.03 -3.36 4.96
CA HIS A 62 2.23 -4.15 5.19
C HIS A 62 3.32 -3.74 4.20
N TYR A 63 4.56 -3.81 4.67
CA TYR A 63 5.73 -3.35 3.93
C TYR A 63 6.80 -4.43 4.02
N THR A 64 7.34 -4.87 2.89
CA THR A 64 8.36 -5.93 2.85
C THR A 64 9.70 -5.33 2.46
N ALA A 65 10.64 -5.31 3.41
CA ALA A 65 12.04 -4.98 3.14
C ALA A 65 12.73 -6.20 2.51
N LYS A 66 13.64 -5.93 1.57
CA LYS A 66 14.50 -6.95 0.94
C LYS A 66 15.95 -6.57 1.19
N VAL A 67 16.71 -7.51 1.75
CA VAL A 67 18.16 -7.39 1.94
C VAL A 67 18.79 -8.58 1.26
N ASP A 68 19.68 -8.30 0.31
CA ASP A 68 20.46 -9.31 -0.38
C ASP A 68 21.85 -9.39 0.26
N PHE A 69 22.42 -10.59 0.31
CA PHE A 69 23.78 -10.81 0.76
C PHE A 69 24.63 -11.07 -0.47
N ILE A 70 25.62 -10.21 -0.70
CA ILE A 70 26.46 -10.23 -1.90
C ILE A 70 27.86 -10.67 -1.52
N ASP A 71 28.40 -11.62 -2.27
CA ASP A 71 29.82 -11.95 -2.22
C ASP A 71 30.63 -10.83 -2.88
N GLU A 72 31.52 -10.19 -2.11
CA GLU A 72 32.30 -9.04 -2.57
C GLU A 72 33.31 -9.38 -3.69
N ASP A 73 33.78 -10.64 -3.75
CA ASP A 73 34.76 -11.07 -4.75
C ASP A 73 34.10 -11.35 -6.10
N THR A 74 32.90 -11.94 -6.08
CA THR A 74 32.19 -12.35 -7.30
C THR A 74 31.07 -11.39 -7.72
N GLY A 75 30.64 -10.50 -6.83
CA GLY A 75 29.47 -9.64 -7.01
C GLY A 75 28.15 -10.41 -7.09
N LYS A 76 28.14 -11.71 -6.75
CA LYS A 76 26.95 -12.55 -6.84
C LYS A 76 26.17 -12.54 -5.54
N ARG A 77 24.84 -12.56 -5.66
CA ARG A 77 23.97 -12.78 -4.51
C ARG A 77 24.12 -14.21 -4.00
N VAL A 78 24.55 -14.34 -2.74
CA VAL A 78 24.70 -15.61 -2.01
C VAL A 78 23.54 -15.89 -1.07
N GLY A 79 22.79 -14.87 -0.67
CA GLY A 79 21.62 -15.02 0.21
C GLY A 79 20.64 -13.87 0.08
N THR A 80 19.46 -14.03 0.69
CA THR A 80 18.45 -12.97 0.77
C THR A 80 17.61 -13.12 2.03
N VAL A 81 17.17 -11.99 2.59
CA VAL A 81 16.25 -11.91 3.71
C VAL A 81 15.09 -11.00 3.31
N SER A 82 13.88 -11.41 3.70
CA SER A 82 12.65 -10.66 3.47
C SER A 82 11.94 -10.43 4.78
N LEU A 83 11.65 -9.18 5.12
CA LEU A 83 11.04 -8.81 6.39
C LEU A 83 9.72 -8.09 6.12
N GLN A 84 8.60 -8.74 6.43
CA GLN A 84 7.29 -8.11 6.36
C GLN A 84 7.02 -7.38 7.68
N SER A 85 6.68 -6.10 7.59
CA SER A 85 6.45 -5.23 8.73
C SER A 85 5.06 -4.60 8.65
N PRO A 86 4.37 -4.39 9.79
CA PRO A 86 3.03 -3.83 9.80
C PRO A 86 3.02 -2.32 9.53
N THR A 87 4.12 -1.61 9.79
CA THR A 87 4.23 -0.15 9.60
C THR A 87 5.53 0.22 8.89
N ILE A 88 5.59 1.42 8.29
CA ILE A 88 6.80 1.94 7.64
C ILE A 88 7.94 2.15 8.64
N ALA A 89 7.62 2.57 9.86
CA ALA A 89 8.60 2.70 10.94
C ALA A 89 9.26 1.36 11.28
N ALA A 90 8.44 0.31 11.48
CA ALA A 90 8.95 -1.04 11.73
C ALA A 90 9.73 -1.59 10.53
N PHE A 91 9.28 -1.30 9.30
CA PHE A 91 9.99 -1.68 8.08
C PHE A 91 11.40 -1.09 7.99
N ASN A 92 11.55 0.21 8.26
CA ASN A 92 12.85 0.87 8.24
C ASN A 92 13.77 0.37 9.37
N ALA A 93 13.22 0.17 10.57
CA ALA A 93 13.97 -0.39 11.69
C ALA A 93 14.46 -1.82 11.39
N ASN A 94 13.56 -2.70 10.93
CA ASN A 94 13.88 -4.07 10.58
C ASN A 94 14.93 -4.17 9.46
N ALA A 95 14.84 -3.31 8.43
CA ALA A 95 15.83 -3.25 7.36
C ALA A 95 17.21 -2.82 7.90
N ALA A 96 17.26 -1.81 8.76
CA ALA A 96 18.50 -1.34 9.38
C ALA A 96 19.14 -2.42 10.27
N GLU A 97 18.35 -3.13 11.07
CA GLU A 97 18.81 -4.22 11.92
C GLU A 97 19.48 -5.35 11.11
N VAL A 98 18.86 -5.77 10.00
CA VAL A 98 19.45 -6.84 9.16
C VAL A 98 20.72 -6.38 8.45
N LEU A 99 20.78 -5.13 7.99
CA LEU A 99 21.99 -4.57 7.38
C LEU A 99 23.17 -4.49 8.36
N ALA A 100 22.89 -4.19 9.63
CA ALA A 100 23.91 -4.10 10.68
C ALA A 100 24.29 -5.47 11.28
N ASN A 101 23.56 -6.55 10.95
CA ASN A 101 23.74 -7.85 11.58
C ASN A 101 24.93 -8.63 10.98
N THR A 102 26.09 -8.50 11.63
CA THR A 102 27.32 -9.18 11.24
C THR A 102 27.24 -10.70 11.32
N ALA A 103 26.41 -11.25 12.22
CA ALA A 103 26.22 -12.69 12.36
C ALA A 103 25.49 -13.27 11.14
N LEU A 104 24.44 -12.58 10.66
CA LEU A 104 23.75 -12.93 9.42
C LEU A 104 24.67 -12.80 8.20
N ALA A 105 25.44 -11.71 8.10
CA ALA A 105 26.40 -11.53 7.01
C ALA A 105 27.42 -12.69 6.96
N THR A 106 27.99 -13.05 8.12
CA THR A 106 28.94 -14.17 8.23
C THR A 106 28.29 -15.50 7.88
N ALA A 107 27.08 -15.77 8.36
CA ALA A 107 26.36 -17.02 8.09
C ALA A 107 25.95 -17.15 6.62
N MET A 108 25.62 -16.04 5.96
CA MET A 108 25.27 -15.99 4.54
C MET A 108 26.50 -16.00 3.62
N GLY A 109 27.68 -15.69 4.15
CA GLY A 109 28.93 -15.63 3.38
C GLY A 109 29.04 -14.41 2.46
N GLY A 110 28.46 -13.28 2.86
CA GLY A 110 28.48 -12.05 2.04
C GLY A 110 28.08 -10.80 2.83
N VAL A 111 28.22 -9.63 2.21
CA VAL A 111 27.85 -8.33 2.77
C VAL A 111 26.37 -8.06 2.52
N ALA A 112 25.69 -7.55 3.55
CA ALA A 112 24.27 -7.19 3.46
C ALA A 112 24.08 -5.88 2.68
N GLU A 113 23.28 -5.92 1.62
CA GLU A 113 22.92 -4.78 0.79
C GLU A 113 21.39 -4.67 0.66
N ARG A 114 20.87 -3.44 0.76
CA ARG A 114 19.43 -3.20 0.68
C ARG A 114 18.96 -3.23 -0.77
N ASN A 115 18.05 -4.15 -1.08
CA ASN A 115 17.46 -4.27 -2.40
C ASN A 115 16.18 -3.44 -2.50
N PHE A 116 16.33 -2.11 -2.65
CA PHE A 116 15.22 -1.16 -2.81
C PHE A 116 14.28 -1.53 -3.98
N ALA A 117 14.84 -2.04 -5.08
CA ALA A 117 14.05 -2.42 -6.25
C ALA A 117 13.11 -3.60 -5.98
N GLY A 118 13.49 -4.51 -5.06
CA GLY A 118 12.73 -5.68 -4.65
C GLY A 118 11.72 -5.43 -3.52
N GLU A 119 11.72 -4.26 -2.91
CA GLU A 119 10.80 -3.93 -1.82
C GLU A 119 9.36 -3.83 -2.33
N THR A 120 8.42 -4.21 -1.45
CA THR A 120 6.99 -4.17 -1.76
C THR A 120 6.25 -3.38 -0.70
N TYR A 121 5.39 -2.47 -1.14
CA TYR A 121 4.55 -1.65 -0.27
C TYR A 121 3.08 -1.95 -0.56
N TYR A 122 2.28 -2.03 0.49
CA TYR A 122 0.85 -2.24 0.42
C TYR A 122 0.17 -1.38 1.48
N CYS A 123 -0.76 -0.54 1.05
CA CYS A 123 -1.66 0.16 1.95
C CYS A 123 -3.06 0.17 1.33
N GLN A 124 -4.04 -0.26 2.11
CA GLN A 124 -5.44 -0.22 1.75
C GLN A 124 -6.14 0.80 2.65
N LEU A 125 -6.69 1.82 2.02
CA LEU A 125 -7.56 2.80 2.64
C LEU A 125 -9.01 2.36 2.51
N LYS A 126 -9.79 2.54 3.56
CA LYS A 126 -11.25 2.48 3.53
C LYS A 126 -11.78 3.91 3.40
N CYS A 127 -12.70 4.11 2.47
CA CYS A 127 -13.47 5.33 2.29
C CYS A 127 -14.95 5.02 2.43
N HIS A 128 -15.69 5.93 3.06
CA HIS A 128 -17.14 5.93 3.07
C HIS A 128 -17.63 7.10 2.20
N ASP A 129 -18.32 6.79 1.12
CA ASP A 129 -18.84 7.76 0.17
C ASP A 129 -20.09 8.48 0.72
N PRO A 130 -20.33 9.77 0.40
CA PRO A 130 -21.57 10.46 0.77
C PRO A 130 -22.87 9.77 0.34
N SER A 131 -22.85 8.95 -0.71
CA SER A 131 -23.98 8.12 -1.15
C SER A 131 -24.28 6.93 -0.23
N GLY A 132 -23.37 6.61 0.70
CA GLY A 132 -23.47 5.48 1.62
C GLY A 132 -22.65 4.25 1.21
N ASP A 133 -21.95 4.31 0.07
CA ASP A 133 -21.08 3.23 -0.43
C ASP A 133 -19.76 3.16 0.36
N ASP A 134 -19.45 1.97 0.89
CA ASP A 134 -18.14 1.67 1.46
C ASP A 134 -17.24 1.05 0.37
N TYR A 135 -16.11 1.71 0.07
CA TYR A 135 -15.15 1.19 -0.89
C TYR A 135 -13.71 1.29 -0.38
N TYR A 136 -12.81 0.60 -1.08
CA TYR A 136 -11.41 0.53 -0.72
C TYR A 136 -10.54 1.04 -1.84
N VAL A 137 -9.55 1.88 -1.50
CA VAL A 137 -8.48 2.30 -2.39
C VAL A 137 -7.19 1.65 -1.91
N THR A 138 -6.66 0.74 -2.71
CA THR A 138 -5.46 -0.03 -2.42
C THR A 138 -4.31 0.47 -3.24
N PHE A 139 -3.26 0.92 -2.56
CA PHE A 139 -2.01 1.36 -3.15
C PHE A 139 -0.98 0.26 -3.02
N THR A 140 -0.31 -0.01 -4.13
CA THR A 140 0.95 -0.74 -4.16
C THR A 140 2.00 0.10 -4.85
N ARG A 141 3.24 -0.36 -4.86
CA ARG A 141 4.32 0.32 -5.58
C ARG A 141 4.04 0.50 -7.07
N LYS A 142 3.19 -0.34 -7.67
CA LYS A 142 2.97 -0.39 -9.13
C LYS A 142 1.52 -0.16 -9.54
N THR A 143 0.60 -0.13 -8.59
CA THR A 143 -0.83 -0.09 -8.92
C THR A 143 -1.62 0.70 -7.90
N VAL A 144 -2.69 1.33 -8.39
CA VAL A 144 -3.78 1.83 -7.57
C VAL A 144 -5.03 1.04 -7.95
N ARG A 145 -5.68 0.43 -6.96
CA ARG A 145 -6.89 -0.38 -7.16
C ARG A 145 -8.03 0.19 -6.35
N ILE A 146 -9.19 0.34 -6.98
CA ILE A 146 -10.45 0.67 -6.32
C ILE A 146 -11.30 -0.60 -6.30
N SER A 147 -11.85 -0.96 -5.16
CA SER A 147 -12.70 -2.16 -5.02
C SER A 147 -13.90 -1.90 -4.14
N SER A 148 -14.97 -2.68 -4.36
CA SER A 148 -16.23 -2.64 -3.61
C SER A 148 -17.10 -1.40 -3.87
N TYR A 149 -16.75 -0.56 -4.84
CA TYR A 149 -17.59 0.56 -5.26
C TYR A 149 -18.76 0.08 -6.14
N GLN A 150 -19.89 0.77 -6.10
CA GLN A 150 -21.04 0.48 -6.98
C GLN A 150 -21.22 1.60 -8.02
N ASP A 151 -21.14 2.84 -7.58
CA ASP A 151 -21.26 4.02 -8.45
C ASP A 151 -19.98 4.29 -9.24
N ASP A 152 -20.11 4.48 -10.55
CA ASP A 152 -18.99 4.83 -11.43
C ASP A 152 -18.49 6.26 -11.19
N THR A 153 -19.27 7.12 -10.52
CA THR A 153 -18.80 8.44 -10.06
C THR A 153 -17.59 8.31 -9.13
N ILE A 154 -17.58 7.33 -8.21
CA ILE A 154 -16.45 7.03 -7.31
C ILE A 154 -15.19 6.73 -8.12
N ARG A 155 -15.30 5.87 -9.15
CA ARG A 155 -14.18 5.56 -10.03
C ARG A 155 -13.66 6.84 -10.71
N ASN A 156 -14.57 7.64 -11.27
CA ASN A 156 -14.19 8.85 -12.01
C ASN A 156 -13.52 9.90 -11.10
N THR A 157 -13.95 10.04 -9.84
CA THR A 157 -13.33 10.92 -8.84
C THR A 157 -11.90 10.49 -8.54
N VAL A 158 -11.69 9.20 -8.24
CA VAL A 158 -10.35 8.67 -7.97
C VAL A 158 -9.45 8.74 -9.21
N GLU A 159 -10.00 8.51 -10.40
CA GLU A 159 -9.28 8.61 -11.68
C GLU A 159 -8.84 10.06 -11.95
N THR A 160 -9.73 11.04 -11.78
CA THR A 160 -9.41 12.46 -11.92
C THR A 160 -8.33 12.92 -10.94
N TRP A 161 -8.42 12.46 -9.69
CA TRP A 161 -7.38 12.72 -8.69
C TRP A 161 -6.03 12.09 -9.10
N ALA A 162 -6.04 10.83 -9.55
CA ALA A 162 -4.84 10.12 -9.95
C ALA A 162 -4.17 10.77 -11.17
N ASP A 163 -4.94 11.25 -12.15
CA ASP A 163 -4.43 11.99 -13.31
C ASP A 163 -3.80 13.35 -12.94
N GLY A 164 -4.27 13.97 -11.85
CA GLY A 164 -3.69 15.20 -11.31
C GLY A 164 -2.36 15.02 -10.59
N LEU A 165 -1.95 13.78 -10.29
CA LEU A 165 -0.73 13.48 -9.53
C LEU A 165 0.37 12.95 -10.44
N PRO A 166 1.48 13.71 -10.65
CA PRO A 166 2.59 13.25 -11.47
C PRO A 166 3.20 11.92 -11.01
N ALA A 167 3.11 11.61 -9.72
CA ALA A 167 3.60 10.35 -9.14
C ALA A 167 2.76 9.11 -9.56
N LEU A 168 1.57 9.32 -10.12
CA LEU A 168 0.61 8.26 -10.52
C LEU A 168 0.31 8.26 -12.03
N ALA A 169 1.06 9.05 -12.80
CA ALA A 169 0.96 9.14 -14.26
C ALA A 169 1.51 7.89 -14.98
#